data_AF-A0A939DRY0-F1
#
_entry.id   AF-A0A939DRY0-F1
#
_cell.length_a   1.000
_cell.length_b   1.000
_cell.length_c   1.000
_cell.angle_alpha   90.00
_cell.angle_beta   90.00
_cell.angle_gamma   90.00
#
_symmetry.space_group_name_H-M   'P 1'
#
loop_
_entity.id
_entity.type
_entity.pdbx_description
1 polymer ?
#
loop_
_entity_poly.entity_id
_entity_poly.type
_entity_poly.pdbx_seq_one_letter_code
_entity_poly.pdbx_strand_id
1 'polypeptide(L)'
;MKPILPAILATSILAGCSQQAMQPTEQSMQANEQTIQYVKTRKSDHVDNYFGAQVPDPYRWLEDDRSEETAQWVKAQNEVTFGYLEQIPYRDEIKQRITKLWNYERVGAPFKEGNYTYFFKNDG
;
A
#
# COMPACT_ATOMS: atom_id res chain seq x y z
N MET A 1 9.30 -41.95 76.89
CA MET A 1 7.92 -42.13 76.42
C MET A 1 7.72 -41.22 75.21
N LYS A 2 7.47 -41.77 74.01
CA LYS A 2 6.88 -41.02 72.87
C LYS A 2 5.44 -40.60 73.28
N PRO A 3 4.75 -39.58 72.71
CA PRO A 3 4.73 -39.34 71.25
C PRO A 3 4.22 -37.95 70.69
N ILE A 4 4.18 -37.84 69.35
CA ILE A 4 3.13 -37.18 68.49
C ILE A 4 3.25 -35.67 68.07
N LEU A 5 3.47 -35.49 66.75
CA LEU A 5 3.17 -34.35 65.82
C LEU A 5 1.63 -34.16 65.65
N PRO A 6 1.00 -33.11 65.01
CA PRO A 6 1.47 -32.37 63.81
C PRO A 6 1.03 -30.88 63.60
N ALA A 7 1.72 -30.25 62.64
CA ALA A 7 1.32 -29.26 61.61
C ALA A 7 0.10 -28.32 61.78
N ILE A 8 0.31 -26.99 61.64
CA ILE A 8 -0.64 -26.03 61.02
C ILE A 8 0.11 -24.90 60.26
N LEU A 9 -0.09 -24.93 58.94
CA LEU A 9 -0.32 -23.82 58.00
C LEU A 9 0.72 -22.68 57.87
N ALA A 10 1.51 -22.74 56.81
CA ALA A 10 2.31 -21.64 56.29
C ALA A 10 1.42 -20.59 55.58
N THR A 11 1.52 -19.35 56.05
CA THR A 11 0.92 -18.15 55.48
C THR A 11 1.71 -17.70 54.24
N SER A 12 1.04 -17.53 53.10
CA SER A 12 1.63 -16.87 51.92
C SER A 12 0.67 -15.79 51.42
N ILE A 13 1.18 -14.57 51.44
CA ILE A 13 0.47 -13.30 51.33
C ILE A 13 0.00 -13.07 49.89
N LEU A 14 -1.29 -12.75 49.72
CA LEU A 14 -1.88 -12.17 48.51
C LEU A 14 -1.32 -10.76 48.31
N ALA A 15 -0.34 -10.60 47.43
CA ALA A 15 0.03 -9.31 46.84
C ALA A 15 -0.61 -9.20 45.45
N GLY A 16 -1.90 -8.86 45.43
CA GLY A 16 -2.61 -8.48 44.22
C GLY A 16 -2.50 -6.97 43.99
N CYS A 17 -1.74 -6.58 42.97
CA CYS A 17 -1.94 -5.40 42.09
C CYS A 17 -0.66 -5.20 41.25
N SER A 18 -0.62 -5.72 40.02
CA SER A 18 0.22 -5.14 38.97
C SER A 18 -0.72 -4.50 37.94
N GLN A 19 -0.86 -3.20 38.08
CA GLN A 19 -1.56 -2.35 37.15
C GLN A 19 -0.67 -2.21 35.92
N GLN A 20 -0.86 -3.09 34.93
CA GLN A 20 -0.33 -2.86 33.60
C GLN A 20 -1.13 -1.71 32.98
N ALA A 21 -0.60 -0.49 33.15
CA ALA A 21 -1.00 0.63 32.33
C ALA A 21 -0.73 0.24 30.87
N MET A 22 -1.80 -0.04 30.12
CA MET A 22 -1.77 -0.02 28.66
C MET A 22 -1.34 1.39 28.26
N GLN A 23 -0.06 1.55 27.96
CA GLN A 23 0.45 2.72 27.27
C GLN A 23 -0.11 2.68 25.85
N PRO A 24 -0.79 3.74 25.37
CA PRO A 24 -1.02 3.91 23.95
C PRO A 24 0.36 3.98 23.29
N THR A 25 0.69 2.99 22.45
CA THR A 25 1.82 3.09 21.53
C THR A 25 1.45 4.12 20.46
N GLU A 26 1.59 5.39 20.80
CA GLU A 26 1.71 6.46 19.80
C GLU A 26 3.08 6.29 19.15
N GLN A 27 3.19 5.36 18.21
CA GLN A 27 4.27 5.41 17.22
C GLN A 27 3.95 6.59 16.31
N SER A 28 4.44 7.78 16.70
CA SER A 28 4.51 8.93 15.81
C SER A 28 5.28 8.49 14.57
N MET A 29 4.59 8.35 13.44
CA MET A 29 5.23 8.23 12.14
C MET A 29 6.07 9.49 11.96
N GLN A 30 7.38 9.41 12.18
CA GLN A 30 8.28 10.49 11.79
C GLN A 30 8.17 10.62 10.27
N ALA A 31 7.43 11.63 9.83
CA ALA A 31 7.40 12.01 8.43
C ALA A 31 8.81 12.47 8.07
N ASN A 32 9.57 11.56 7.47
CA ASN A 32 10.85 11.90 6.89
C ASN A 32 10.54 12.86 5.73
N GLU A 33 10.84 14.16 5.90
CA GLU A 33 10.70 15.16 4.84
C GLU A 33 11.75 14.89 3.74
N GLN A 34 11.51 13.84 2.96
CA GLN A 34 12.32 13.51 1.81
C GLN A 34 12.02 14.53 0.72
N THR A 35 13.01 15.36 0.39
CA THR A 35 12.91 16.30 -0.72
C THR A 35 12.94 15.54 -2.03
N ILE A 36 11.78 15.38 -2.67
CA ILE A 36 11.66 14.70 -3.97
C ILE A 36 12.18 15.61 -5.07
N GLN A 37 13.18 15.14 -5.82
CA GLN A 37 13.67 15.82 -7.02
C GLN A 37 12.85 15.38 -8.23
N TYR A 38 12.00 16.27 -8.73
CA TYR A 38 11.16 15.97 -9.90
C TYR A 38 11.94 16.02 -11.21
N VAL A 39 11.51 15.21 -12.17
CA VAL A 39 12.07 15.21 -13.52
C VAL A 39 11.83 16.57 -14.18
N LYS A 40 12.90 17.18 -14.70
CA LYS A 40 12.79 18.39 -15.50
C LYS A 40 12.02 18.08 -16.79
N THR A 41 10.83 18.65 -16.91
CA THR A 41 9.95 18.48 -18.08
C THR A 41 10.06 19.70 -18.98
N ARG A 42 10.44 19.54 -20.25
CA ARG A 42 10.53 20.68 -21.17
C ARG A 42 9.14 21.29 -21.40
N LYS A 43 9.11 22.61 -21.57
CA LYS A 43 7.92 23.34 -22.00
C LYS A 43 8.10 23.69 -23.48
N SER A 44 7.14 23.34 -24.32
CA SER A 44 7.03 23.86 -25.68
C SER A 44 6.32 25.21 -25.68
N ASP A 45 6.34 25.88 -26.83
CA ASP A 45 5.66 27.13 -27.14
C ASP A 45 4.28 26.90 -27.77
N HIS A 46 3.74 25.68 -27.69
CA HIS A 46 2.46 25.35 -28.32
C HIS A 46 1.30 26.14 -27.68
N VAL A 47 0.49 26.78 -28.53
CA VAL A 47 -0.67 27.58 -28.14
C VAL A 47 -1.81 27.31 -29.11
N ASP A 48 -2.94 26.86 -28.58
CA ASP A 48 -4.19 26.73 -29.35
C ASP A 48 -4.94 28.06 -29.38
N ASN A 49 -5.81 28.25 -30.38
CA ASN A 49 -6.76 29.35 -30.45
C ASN A 49 -8.19 28.82 -30.45
N TYR A 50 -8.94 29.15 -29.41
CA TYR A 50 -10.35 28.82 -29.28
C TYR A 50 -11.18 30.10 -29.34
N PHE A 51 -11.87 30.34 -30.48
CA PHE A 51 -12.75 31.49 -30.68
C PHE A 51 -12.10 32.86 -30.40
N GLY A 52 -10.81 33.00 -30.72
CA GLY A 52 -10.02 34.20 -30.46
C GLY A 52 -9.27 34.19 -29.12
N ALA A 53 -9.49 33.21 -28.26
CA ALA A 53 -8.75 33.04 -27.02
C ALA A 53 -7.52 32.14 -27.22
N GLN A 54 -6.33 32.68 -26.93
CA GLN A 54 -5.07 31.94 -26.97
C GLN A 54 -4.91 31.10 -25.69
N VAL A 55 -4.72 29.79 -25.82
CA VAL A 55 -4.58 28.83 -24.71
C VAL A 55 -3.24 28.10 -24.84
N PRO A 56 -2.23 28.41 -24.00
CA PRO A 56 -0.94 27.72 -24.05
C PRO A 56 -1.04 26.30 -23.48
N ASP A 57 -0.50 25.35 -24.22
CA ASP A 57 -0.33 23.96 -23.78
C ASP A 57 1.15 23.56 -23.91
N PRO A 58 1.98 23.91 -22.91
CA PRO A 58 3.42 23.72 -22.98
C PRO A 58 3.85 22.24 -22.94
N TYR A 59 2.93 21.30 -22.73
CA TYR A 59 3.22 19.88 -22.63
C TYR A 59 2.55 19.04 -23.71
N ARG A 60 2.00 19.68 -24.77
CA ARG A 60 1.43 19.02 -25.95
C ARG A 60 2.29 17.88 -26.52
N TRP A 61 3.62 17.99 -26.40
CA TRP A 61 4.55 16.97 -26.89
C TRP A 61 4.43 15.63 -26.15
N LEU A 62 3.92 15.60 -24.91
CA LEU A 62 3.66 14.37 -24.17
C LEU A 62 2.46 13.58 -24.71
N GLU A 63 1.65 14.17 -25.60
CA GLU A 63 0.54 13.47 -26.26
C GLU A 63 0.99 12.50 -27.36
N ASP A 64 2.23 12.63 -27.86
CA ASP A 64 2.81 11.63 -28.76
C ASP A 64 3.39 10.47 -27.94
N ASP A 65 2.54 9.47 -27.73
CA ASP A 65 2.80 8.25 -26.98
C ASP A 65 3.81 7.30 -27.66
N ARG A 66 4.15 7.56 -28.92
CA ARG A 66 5.16 6.79 -29.68
C ARG A 66 6.50 7.50 -29.80
N SER A 67 6.60 8.74 -29.33
CA SER A 67 7.86 9.48 -29.37
C SER A 67 8.88 8.92 -28.37
N GLU A 68 10.14 8.90 -28.80
CA GLU A 68 11.25 8.51 -27.93
C GLU A 68 11.36 9.45 -26.71
N GLU A 69 11.04 10.73 -26.90
CA GLU A 69 11.09 11.72 -25.82
C GLU A 69 10.06 11.45 -24.72
N THR A 70 8.81 11.14 -25.09
CA THR A 70 7.77 10.78 -24.11
C THR A 70 8.14 9.48 -23.41
N ALA A 71 8.67 8.49 -24.13
CA ALA A 71 9.14 7.24 -23.53
C ALA A 71 10.23 7.47 -22.47
N GLN A 72 11.23 8.31 -22.77
CA GLN A 72 12.29 8.68 -21.83
C GLN A 72 11.75 9.43 -20.62
N TRP A 73 10.82 10.36 -20.83
CA TRP A 73 10.18 11.11 -19.76
C TRP A 73 9.39 10.17 -18.83
N VAL A 74 8.60 9.25 -19.37
CA VAL A 74 7.85 8.25 -18.58
C VAL A 74 8.81 7.39 -17.75
N LYS A 75 9.91 6.94 -18.34
CA LYS A 75 10.92 6.17 -17.62
C LYS A 75 11.50 6.96 -16.44
N ALA A 76 11.89 8.21 -16.67
CA ALA A 76 12.44 9.06 -15.60
C ALA A 76 11.41 9.33 -14.48
N GLN A 77 10.13 9.52 -14.82
CA GLN A 77 9.06 9.68 -13.83
C GLN A 77 8.85 8.41 -12.99
N ASN A 78 8.93 7.24 -13.63
CA ASN A 78 8.87 5.95 -12.94
C ASN A 78 10.06 5.77 -11.99
N GLU A 79 11.27 6.18 -12.38
CA GLU A 79 12.45 6.12 -11.51
C GLU A 79 12.26 6.95 -10.22
N VAL A 80 11.73 8.17 -10.32
CA VAL A 80 11.39 8.99 -9.14
C VAL A 80 10.31 8.31 -8.29
N THR A 81 9.26 7.81 -8.93
CA THR A 81 8.12 7.18 -8.25
C THR A 81 8.53 5.91 -7.50
N PHE A 82 9.19 4.97 -8.18
CA PHE A 82 9.63 3.73 -7.56
C PHE A 82 10.75 3.98 -6.55
N GLY A 83 11.66 4.92 -6.81
CA GLY A 83 12.66 5.34 -5.83
C GLY A 83 12.07 5.87 -4.53
N TYR A 84 10.89 6.50 -4.57
CA TYR A 84 10.13 6.86 -3.37
C TYR A 84 9.41 5.66 -2.75
N LEU A 85 8.66 4.89 -3.56
CA LEU A 85 7.86 3.76 -3.07
C LEU A 85 8.70 2.64 -2.44
N GLU A 86 9.92 2.42 -2.93
CA GLU A 86 10.86 1.43 -2.39
C GLU A 86 11.37 1.78 -0.99
N GLN A 87 11.28 3.05 -0.58
CA GLN A 87 11.67 3.49 0.77
C GLN A 87 10.62 3.16 1.83
N ILE A 88 9.40 2.77 1.43
CA ILE A 88 8.30 2.50 2.35
C ILE A 88 8.49 1.10 2.97
N PRO A 89 8.84 0.98 4.27
CA PRO A 89 9.34 -0.29 4.84
C PRO A 89 8.31 -1.43 4.81
N TYR A 90 7.03 -1.10 4.92
CA TYR A 90 5.92 -2.06 5.00
C TYR A 90 5.23 -2.31 3.65
N ARG A 91 5.76 -1.77 2.54
CA ARG A 91 5.13 -1.92 1.21
C ARG A 91 5.00 -3.38 0.80
N ASP A 92 6.04 -4.17 1.03
CA ASP A 92 6.04 -5.59 0.68
C ASP A 92 5.12 -6.42 1.58
N GLU A 93 5.00 -6.06 2.86
CA GLU A 93 4.05 -6.70 3.78
C GLU A 93 2.60 -6.48 3.33
N ILE A 94 2.27 -5.25 2.92
CA ILE A 94 0.95 -4.92 2.35
C ILE A 94 0.70 -5.74 1.08
N LYS A 95 1.68 -5.78 0.16
CA LYS A 95 1.58 -6.57 -1.07
C LYS A 95 1.27 -8.04 -0.76
N GLN A 96 2.05 -8.65 0.15
CA GLN A 96 1.86 -10.05 0.55
C GLN A 96 0.49 -10.26 1.21
N ARG A 97 0.04 -9.35 2.08
CA ARG A 97 -1.26 -9.46 2.73
C ARG A 97 -2.40 -9.40 1.72
N ILE A 98 -2.35 -8.47 0.78
CA ILE A 98 -3.36 -8.35 -0.28
C ILE A 98 -3.34 -9.59 -1.16
N THR A 99 -2.17 -10.05 -1.63
CA THR A 99 -2.05 -11.28 -2.42
C THR A 99 -2.69 -12.47 -1.70
N LYS A 100 -2.42 -12.64 -0.40
CA LYS A 100 -3.01 -13.73 0.38
C LYS A 100 -4.54 -13.64 0.48
N LEU A 101 -5.08 -12.43 0.63
CA LEU A 101 -6.53 -12.23 0.71
C LEU A 101 -7.22 -12.34 -0.65
N TRP A 102 -6.50 -12.04 -1.73
CA TRP A 102 -7.01 -12.08 -3.09
C TRP A 102 -7.01 -13.48 -3.69
N ASN A 103 -6.08 -14.34 -3.28
CA ASN A 103 -5.90 -15.70 -3.77
C ASN A 103 -7.00 -16.65 -3.25
N TYR A 104 -8.19 -16.54 -3.83
CA TYR A 104 -9.31 -17.45 -3.61
C TYR A 104 -10.09 -17.68 -4.91
N GLU A 105 -10.71 -18.85 -5.02
CA GLU A 105 -11.50 -19.20 -6.19
C GLU A 105 -12.74 -18.29 -6.32
N ARG A 106 -12.90 -17.71 -7.50
CA ARG A 106 -14.03 -16.87 -7.88
C ARG A 106 -14.75 -17.46 -9.07
N VAL A 107 -16.04 -17.71 -8.91
CA VAL A 107 -16.93 -18.22 -9.96
C VAL A 107 -18.05 -17.20 -10.19
N GLY A 108 -18.19 -16.77 -11.43
CA GLY A 108 -19.27 -15.89 -11.86
C GLY A 108 -20.61 -16.64 -11.97
N ALA A 109 -21.72 -15.89 -12.00
CA ALA A 109 -23.02 -16.49 -12.22
C ALA A 109 -23.08 -17.20 -13.58
N PRO A 110 -23.63 -18.43 -13.65
CA PRO A 110 -23.74 -19.15 -14.90
C PRO A 110 -24.81 -18.52 -15.80
N PHE A 111 -24.59 -18.59 -17.11
CA PHE A 111 -25.57 -18.19 -18.13
C PHE A 111 -25.65 -19.25 -19.22
N LYS A 112 -26.80 -19.34 -19.89
CA LYS A 112 -27.07 -20.38 -20.91
C LYS A 112 -27.08 -19.77 -22.30
N GLU A 113 -26.40 -20.44 -23.22
CA GLU A 113 -26.42 -20.15 -24.65
C GLU A 113 -26.62 -21.46 -25.42
N GLY A 114 -27.76 -21.59 -26.09
CA GLY A 114 -28.19 -22.84 -26.74
C GLY A 114 -28.19 -24.03 -25.77
N ASN A 115 -27.40 -25.05 -26.08
CA ASN A 115 -27.27 -26.27 -25.28
C ASN A 115 -26.21 -26.19 -24.17
N TYR A 116 -25.47 -25.09 -24.06
CA TYR A 116 -24.34 -24.97 -23.14
C TYR A 116 -24.61 -23.98 -22.02
N THR A 117 -24.03 -24.25 -20.86
CA THR A 117 -23.96 -23.31 -19.74
C THR A 117 -22.53 -22.83 -19.60
N TYR A 118 -22.36 -21.52 -19.65
CA TYR A 118 -21.08 -20.84 -19.53
C TYR A 118 -20.98 -20.15 -18.18
N PHE A 119 -19.76 -20.02 -17.67
CA PHE A 119 -19.46 -19.21 -16.50
C PHE A 119 -17.99 -18.75 -16.58
N PHE A 120 -17.69 -17.64 -15.91
CA PHE A 120 -16.32 -17.20 -15.71
C PHE A 120 -15.75 -17.82 -14.44
N LYS A 121 -14.48 -18.22 -14.46
CA LYS A 121 -13.76 -18.75 -13.31
C LYS A 121 -12.35 -18.16 -13.25
N ASN A 122 -11.91 -17.82 -12.04
CA ASN A 122 -10.55 -17.44 -11.70
C ASN A 122 -10.16 -18.20 -10.42
N ASP A 123 -9.00 -18.84 -10.42
CA ASP A 123 -8.51 -19.71 -9.35
C ASP A 123 -7.85 -18.96 -8.18
N GLY A 124 -7.50 -17.69 -8.38
CA GLY A 124 -6.91 -16.82 -7.36
C GLY A 124 -6.01 -15.74 -7.96
#